data_AF-A0A452ZAR8-F1
#
_entry.id   AF-A0A452ZAR8-F1
#
_cell.length_a   1.000
_cell.length_b   1.000
_cell.length_c   1.000
_cell.angle_alpha   90.00
_cell.angle_beta   90.00
_cell.angle_gamma   90.00
#
_symmetry.space_group_name_H-M   'P 1'
#
loop_
_entity.id
_entity.type
_entity.pdbx_description
1 polymer ?
#
loop_
_entity_poly.entity_id
_entity_poly.type
_entity_poly.pdbx_seq_one_letter_code
_entity_poly.pdbx_strand_id
1 'polypeptide(L)'
;GPGSGKFRRMVAAVASEGAGGGALLASLTELCEALSFCTEDAGGYFPVESAARALVRLAGAEVASPDEMLLAVRAITYLCDAMPRAADAVVRHGLLPVLCSRLLAIEYLDVAEQAFEKISLRQPAQCLQAGMITAVLAYIDFFSASIQRVAVSAVANACKKVP
;
A
#
# COMPACT_ATOMS: atom_id res chain seq x y z
N GLY A 1 -8.03 -2.38 24.53
CA GLY A 1 -8.43 -3.80 24.48
C GLY A 1 -7.30 -4.69 24.00
N PRO A 2 -7.36 -6.01 24.22
CA PRO A 2 -6.26 -6.96 23.92
C PRO A 2 -5.75 -6.94 22.47
N GLY A 3 -6.59 -6.59 21.49
CA GLY A 3 -6.17 -6.43 20.08
C GLY A 3 -5.23 -5.25 19.79
N SER A 4 -5.30 -4.16 20.59
CA SER A 4 -4.45 -2.97 20.39
C SER A 4 -2.96 -3.23 20.66
N GLY A 5 -2.66 -4.10 21.63
CA GLY A 5 -1.29 -4.48 21.96
C GLY A 5 -0.68 -5.36 20.87
N LYS A 6 -1.49 -6.21 20.22
CA LYS A 6 -1.04 -7.09 19.14
C LYS A 6 -0.54 -6.29 17.94
N PHE A 7 -1.37 -5.39 17.39
CA PHE A 7 -0.98 -4.60 16.22
C PHE A 7 0.24 -3.72 16.47
N ARG A 8 0.39 -3.14 17.67
CA ARG A 8 1.60 -2.38 18.03
C ARG A 8 2.87 -3.24 18.00
N ARG A 9 2.80 -4.48 18.49
CA ARG A 9 3.94 -5.41 18.44
C ARG A 9 4.29 -5.80 17.01
N MET A 10 3.29 -6.12 16.19
CA MET A 10 3.50 -6.49 14.79
C MET A 10 4.10 -5.35 13.98
N VAL A 11 3.57 -4.13 14.15
CA VAL A 11 4.12 -2.94 13.50
C VAL A 11 5.53 -2.62 14.00
N ALA A 12 5.81 -2.81 15.29
CA ALA A 12 7.17 -2.63 15.82
C ALA A 12 8.16 -3.66 15.22
N ALA A 13 7.73 -4.92 15.04
CA ALA A 13 8.55 -5.95 14.41
C ALA A 13 8.89 -5.60 12.96
N VAL A 14 7.91 -5.15 12.18
CA VAL A 14 8.11 -4.69 10.79
C VAL A 14 8.93 -3.40 10.72
N ALA A 15 8.81 -2.52 11.72
CA ALA A 15 9.55 -1.26 11.77
C ALA A 15 11.04 -1.43 12.14
N SER A 16 11.41 -2.56 12.74
CA SER A 16 12.77 -2.85 13.23
C SER A 16 13.80 -2.84 12.11
N GLU A 17 14.77 -1.93 12.18
CA GLU A 17 15.89 -1.86 11.25
C GLU A 17 16.97 -2.86 11.71
N GLY A 18 17.11 -3.98 11.00
CA GLY A 18 18.08 -5.04 11.34
C GLY A 18 17.47 -6.43 11.51
N ALA A 19 16.16 -6.61 11.33
CA ALA A 19 15.59 -7.93 11.15
C ALA A 19 16.20 -8.57 9.88
N GLY A 20 16.84 -9.74 10.02
CA GLY A 20 17.26 -10.51 8.85
C GLY A 20 16.06 -10.86 7.97
N GLY A 21 16.24 -10.97 6.65
CA GLY A 21 15.13 -11.03 5.70
C GLY A 21 14.08 -12.10 6.02
N GLY A 22 14.48 -13.28 6.50
CA GLY A 22 13.54 -14.32 6.93
C GLY A 22 12.62 -13.91 8.10
N ALA A 23 13.13 -13.15 9.07
CA ALA A 23 12.34 -12.66 10.21
C ALA A 23 11.43 -11.50 9.81
N LEU A 24 11.89 -10.63 8.91
CA LEU A 24 11.09 -9.54 8.35
C LEU A 24 9.92 -10.09 7.53
N LEU A 25 10.18 -11.06 6.66
CA LEU A 25 9.16 -11.71 5.83
C LEU A 25 8.05 -12.36 6.68
N ALA A 26 8.42 -13.06 7.75
CA ALA A 26 7.46 -13.63 8.69
C ALA A 26 6.61 -12.55 9.37
N SER A 27 7.24 -11.45 9.80
CA SER A 27 6.55 -10.31 10.44
C SER A 27 5.60 -9.60 9.49
N LEU A 28 6.00 -9.42 8.23
CA LEU A 28 5.16 -8.86 7.17
C LEU A 28 3.98 -9.78 6.84
N THR A 29 4.20 -11.09 6.79
CA THR A 29 3.14 -12.08 6.55
C THR A 29 2.09 -12.03 7.66
N GLU A 30 2.53 -12.06 8.91
CA GLU A 30 1.62 -11.95 10.07
C GLU A 30 0.82 -10.64 10.01
N LEU A 31 1.48 -9.52 9.68
CA LEU A 31 0.83 -8.22 9.55
C LEU A 31 -0.19 -8.17 8.41
N CYS A 32 0.15 -8.68 7.23
CA CYS A 32 -0.77 -8.81 6.10
C CYS A 32 -2.02 -9.59 6.48
N GLU A 33 -1.85 -10.78 7.07
CA GLU A 33 -2.97 -11.64 7.47
C GLU A 33 -3.85 -10.95 8.52
N ALA A 34 -3.27 -10.34 9.54
CA ALA A 34 -4.06 -9.64 10.55
C ALA A 34 -4.85 -8.46 9.96
N LEU A 35 -4.28 -7.74 8.99
CA LEU A 35 -4.96 -6.64 8.30
C LEU A 35 -6.05 -7.14 7.35
N SER A 36 -5.88 -8.28 6.67
CA SER A 36 -6.89 -8.80 5.74
C SER A 36 -8.20 -9.22 6.41
N PHE A 37 -8.17 -9.55 7.71
CA PHE A 37 -9.36 -9.86 8.50
C PHE A 37 -9.86 -8.64 9.31
N CYS A 38 -9.19 -7.49 9.22
CA CYS A 38 -9.58 -6.30 9.98
C CYS A 38 -10.72 -5.58 9.25
N THR A 39 -11.94 -5.66 9.77
CA THR A 39 -13.11 -5.18 9.03
C THR A 39 -13.44 -3.70 9.23
N GLU A 40 -12.99 -3.04 10.30
CA GLU A 40 -13.31 -1.61 10.55
C GLU A 40 -12.24 -0.92 11.39
N ASP A 41 -12.19 0.42 11.28
CA ASP A 41 -11.31 1.36 12.00
C ASP A 41 -11.05 0.85 13.42
N ALA A 42 -9.91 0.19 13.61
CA ALA A 42 -9.53 -0.48 14.86
C ALA A 42 -9.36 0.58 15.95
N GLY A 43 -10.48 1.01 16.52
CA GLY A 43 -10.77 2.40 16.82
C GLY A 43 -9.59 3.16 17.41
N GLY A 44 -8.94 4.04 16.66
CA GLY A 44 -7.86 4.93 17.15
C GLY A 44 -6.64 4.26 17.83
N TYR A 45 -6.60 2.93 17.98
CA TYR A 45 -5.57 2.23 18.72
C TYR A 45 -4.46 1.66 17.82
N PHE A 46 -4.75 1.48 16.52
CA PHE A 46 -3.77 1.03 15.56
C PHE A 46 -2.71 2.12 15.29
N PRO A 47 -1.40 1.78 15.30
CA PRO A 47 -0.34 2.77 15.10
C PRO A 47 -0.17 3.12 13.60
N VAL A 48 -1.18 3.76 13.01
CA VAL A 48 -1.28 4.04 11.56
C VAL A 48 -0.01 4.72 11.02
N GLU A 49 0.47 5.75 11.69
CA GLU A 49 1.68 6.48 11.26
C GLU A 49 2.94 5.61 11.24
N SER A 50 3.12 4.79 12.27
CA SER A 50 4.28 3.89 12.35
C SER A 50 4.20 2.80 11.29
N ALA A 51 3.00 2.25 11.06
CA ALA A 51 2.78 1.24 10.03
C ALA A 51 3.01 1.81 8.63
N ALA A 52 2.41 2.97 8.33
CA ALA A 52 2.56 3.64 7.05
C ALA A 52 4.04 3.94 6.75
N ARG A 53 4.77 4.53 7.70
CA ARG A 53 6.20 4.80 7.53
C ARG A 53 7.00 3.52 7.24
N ALA A 54 6.80 2.48 8.06
CA ALA A 54 7.57 1.24 7.93
C ALA A 54 7.27 0.52 6.61
N LEU A 55 5.99 0.40 6.24
CA LEU A 55 5.57 -0.30 5.03
C LEU A 55 5.99 0.45 3.76
N VAL A 56 5.89 1.77 3.73
CA VAL A 56 6.33 2.56 2.56
C VAL A 56 7.84 2.47 2.37
N ARG A 57 8.61 2.53 3.46
CA ARG A 57 10.06 2.30 3.43
C ARG A 57 10.40 0.93 2.82
N LEU A 58 9.69 -0.12 3.24
CA LEU A 58 9.93 -1.49 2.77
C LEU A 58 9.51 -1.68 1.30
N ALA A 59 8.39 -1.10 0.87
CA ALA A 59 7.94 -1.16 -0.52
C ALA A 59 8.92 -0.45 -1.50
N GLY A 60 9.59 0.59 -1.02
CA GLY A 60 10.60 1.34 -1.79
C GLY A 60 12.05 0.91 -1.55
N ALA A 61 12.31 -0.12 -0.73
CA ALA A 61 13.67 -0.52 -0.40
C ALA A 61 14.35 -1.25 -1.57
N GLU A 62 15.54 -0.82 -1.98
CA GLU A 62 16.29 -1.50 -3.06
C GLU A 62 16.87 -2.86 -2.62
N VAL A 63 17.17 -3.01 -1.33
CA VAL A 63 17.84 -4.20 -0.77
C VAL A 63 16.84 -5.26 -0.28
N ALA A 64 15.54 -4.95 -0.29
CA ALA A 64 14.51 -5.90 0.11
C ALA A 64 14.32 -6.98 -0.96
N SER A 65 13.97 -8.19 -0.53
CA SER A 65 13.59 -9.27 -1.44
C SER A 65 12.26 -8.97 -2.14
N PRO A 66 11.99 -9.57 -3.31
CA PRO A 66 10.75 -9.33 -4.02
C PRO A 66 9.48 -9.66 -3.21
N ASP A 67 9.54 -10.69 -2.37
CA ASP A 67 8.42 -11.10 -1.52
C ASP A 67 8.17 -10.09 -0.39
N GLU A 68 9.22 -9.52 0.20
CA GLU A 68 9.09 -8.48 1.22
C GLU A 68 8.44 -7.21 0.65
N MET A 69 8.86 -6.79 -0.55
CA MET A 69 8.25 -5.64 -1.23
C MET A 69 6.78 -5.91 -1.57
N LEU A 70 6.48 -7.08 -2.14
CA LEU A 70 5.11 -7.50 -2.46
C LEU A 70 4.22 -7.49 -1.22
N LEU A 71 4.70 -8.08 -0.11
CA LEU A 71 3.97 -8.08 1.15
C LEU A 71 3.79 -6.68 1.72
N ALA A 72 4.80 -5.81 1.62
CA ALA A 72 4.69 -4.43 2.09
C ALA A 72 3.59 -3.66 1.32
N VAL A 73 3.55 -3.77 0.00
CA VAL A 73 2.50 -3.15 -0.83
C VAL A 73 1.13 -3.75 -0.51
N ARG A 74 1.03 -5.08 -0.34
CA ARG A 74 -0.22 -5.74 0.01
C ARG A 74 -0.73 -5.33 1.40
N ALA A 75 0.16 -5.23 2.40
CA ALA A 75 -0.18 -4.73 3.72
C ALA A 75 -0.68 -3.29 3.68
N ILE A 76 -0.11 -2.44 2.83
CA ILE A 76 -0.58 -1.06 2.59
C ILE A 76 -2.00 -1.06 2.02
N THR A 77 -2.29 -1.92 1.04
CA THR A 77 -3.64 -2.07 0.47
C THR A 77 -4.64 -2.46 1.54
N TYR A 78 -4.36 -3.50 2.34
CA TYR A 78 -5.24 -3.92 3.43
C TYR A 78 -5.35 -2.86 4.52
N LEU A 79 -4.28 -2.13 4.83
CA LEU A 79 -4.32 -1.02 5.77
C LEU A 79 -5.26 0.09 5.29
N CYS A 80 -5.21 0.46 4.00
CA CYS A 80 -6.10 1.49 3.45
C CYS A 80 -7.56 1.01 3.33
N ASP A 81 -7.77 -0.29 3.13
CA ASP A 81 -9.11 -0.89 3.08
C ASP A 81 -9.75 -0.94 4.47
N ALA A 82 -9.02 -1.46 5.48
CA ALA A 82 -9.48 -1.53 6.86
C ALA A 82 -9.57 -0.15 7.53
N MET A 83 -8.68 0.78 7.15
CA MET A 83 -8.55 2.11 7.74
C MET A 83 -8.38 3.15 6.64
N PRO A 84 -9.48 3.66 6.05
CA PRO A 84 -9.41 4.61 4.94
C PRO A 84 -8.52 5.83 5.25
N ARG A 85 -8.51 6.32 6.49
CA ARG A 85 -7.64 7.44 6.95
C ARG A 85 -6.14 7.18 6.77
N ALA A 86 -5.71 5.93 6.64
CA ALA A 86 -4.31 5.57 6.43
C ALA A 86 -3.79 6.01 5.06
N ALA A 87 -4.68 6.22 4.07
CA ALA A 87 -4.31 6.76 2.76
C ALA A 87 -3.51 8.07 2.89
N ASP A 88 -3.94 8.96 3.78
CA ASP A 88 -3.28 10.24 4.02
C ASP A 88 -1.86 10.03 4.58
N ALA A 89 -1.68 9.05 5.46
CA ALA A 89 -0.40 8.74 6.09
C ALA A 89 0.57 8.12 5.07
N VAL A 90 0.14 7.13 4.30
CA VAL A 90 1.01 6.49 3.31
C VAL A 90 1.41 7.45 2.19
N VAL A 91 0.53 8.37 1.78
CA VAL A 91 0.87 9.43 0.83
C VAL A 91 1.90 10.39 1.42
N ARG A 92 1.75 10.82 2.68
CA ARG A 92 2.76 11.66 3.37
C ARG A 92 4.13 11.01 3.47
N HIS A 93 4.18 9.68 3.63
CA HIS A 93 5.44 8.92 3.69
C HIS A 93 6.02 8.59 2.31
N GLY A 94 5.41 9.06 1.21
CA GLY A 94 6.00 8.96 -0.13
C GLY A 94 5.61 7.69 -0.89
N LEU A 95 4.44 7.11 -0.63
CA LEU A 95 4.01 5.89 -1.34
C LEU A 95 3.79 6.09 -2.84
N LEU A 96 3.25 7.24 -3.27
CA LEU A 96 2.81 7.40 -4.66
C LEU A 96 3.97 7.27 -5.67
N PRO A 97 5.15 7.91 -5.48
CA PRO A 97 6.30 7.68 -6.34
C PRO A 97 6.76 6.21 -6.36
N VAL A 98 6.70 5.51 -5.22
CA VAL A 98 7.06 4.08 -5.13
C VAL A 98 6.15 3.25 -6.02
N LEU A 99 4.82 3.41 -5.89
CA LEU A 99 3.86 2.67 -6.71
C LEU A 99 4.00 3.00 -8.21
N CYS A 100 4.17 4.28 -8.56
CA CYS A 100 4.40 4.68 -9.95
C CYS A 100 5.66 4.01 -10.52
N SER A 101 6.76 4.01 -9.76
CA SER A 101 8.01 3.37 -10.19
C SER A 101 7.84 1.86 -10.40
N ARG A 102 7.09 1.17 -9.53
CA ARG A 102 6.85 -0.28 -9.66
C ARG A 102 6.01 -0.62 -10.89
N LEU A 103 4.93 0.13 -11.13
CA LEU A 103 4.11 -0.08 -12.34
C LEU A 103 4.91 0.15 -13.63
N LEU A 104 5.72 1.21 -13.67
CA LEU A 104 6.57 1.51 -14.82
C LEU A 104 7.68 0.47 -15.03
N ALA A 105 8.11 -0.22 -13.97
CA ALA A 105 9.02 -1.36 -14.03
C ALA A 105 8.32 -2.69 -14.34
N ILE A 106 6.98 -2.70 -14.51
CA ILE A 106 6.17 -3.92 -14.71
C ILE A 106 6.29 -4.88 -13.51
N GLU A 107 6.43 -4.32 -12.31
CA GLU A 107 6.56 -5.06 -11.05
C GLU A 107 5.26 -4.94 -10.24
N TYR A 108 4.81 -6.06 -9.67
CA TYR A 108 3.72 -6.09 -8.69
C TYR A 108 2.40 -5.45 -9.16
N LEU A 109 2.10 -5.53 -10.46
CA LEU A 109 0.97 -4.87 -11.13
C LEU A 109 -0.34 -4.97 -10.32
N ASP A 110 -0.77 -6.20 -10.01
CA ASP A 110 -2.04 -6.47 -9.32
C ASP A 110 -2.16 -5.74 -7.98
N VAL A 111 -1.10 -5.74 -7.17
CA VAL A 111 -1.15 -5.13 -5.83
C VAL A 111 -0.93 -3.63 -5.87
N ALA A 112 -0.11 -3.13 -6.81
CA ALA A 112 0.13 -1.70 -6.98
C ALA A 112 -1.13 -0.98 -7.48
N GLU A 113 -1.88 -1.59 -8.39
CA GLU A 113 -3.17 -1.07 -8.84
C GLU A 113 -4.24 -1.08 -7.76
N GLN A 114 -4.34 -2.18 -7.00
CA GLN A 114 -5.27 -2.24 -5.87
C GLN A 114 -4.94 -1.16 -4.83
N ALA A 115 -3.65 -0.93 -4.55
CA ALA A 115 -3.24 0.16 -3.67
C ALA A 115 -3.69 1.52 -4.23
N PHE A 116 -3.47 1.77 -5.52
CA PHE A 116 -3.91 2.99 -6.18
C PHE A 116 -5.43 3.18 -6.17
N GLU A 117 -6.21 2.12 -6.40
CA GLU A 117 -7.66 2.17 -6.31
C GLU A 117 -8.09 2.66 -4.93
N LYS A 118 -7.55 2.07 -3.85
CA LYS A 118 -7.91 2.47 -2.47
C LYS A 118 -7.47 3.90 -2.14
N ILE A 119 -6.27 4.30 -2.54
CA ILE A 119 -5.74 5.64 -2.24
C ILE A 119 -6.46 6.71 -3.06
N SER A 120 -6.78 6.44 -4.33
CA SER A 120 -7.46 7.37 -5.24
C SER A 120 -8.83 7.83 -4.74
N LEU A 121 -9.52 7.02 -3.93
CA LEU A 121 -10.79 7.38 -3.30
C LEU A 121 -10.65 8.54 -2.30
N ARG A 122 -9.48 8.70 -1.69
CA ARG A 122 -9.24 9.71 -0.63
C ARG A 122 -8.27 10.81 -1.03
N GLN A 123 -7.25 10.46 -1.80
CA GLN A 123 -6.16 11.35 -2.19
C GLN A 123 -6.09 11.52 -3.73
N PRO A 124 -7.22 11.80 -4.42
CA PRO A 124 -7.27 11.84 -5.88
C PRO A 124 -6.33 12.88 -6.49
N ALA A 125 -6.24 14.08 -5.89
CA ALA A 125 -5.38 15.15 -6.39
C ALA A 125 -3.89 14.80 -6.30
N GLN A 126 -3.48 14.20 -5.19
CA GLN A 126 -2.10 13.76 -4.97
C GLN A 126 -1.72 12.64 -5.93
N CYS A 127 -2.65 11.70 -6.18
CA CYS A 127 -2.47 10.65 -7.17
C CYS A 127 -2.23 11.22 -8.57
N LEU A 128 -3.02 12.22 -9.00
CA LEU A 128 -2.80 12.91 -10.28
C LEU A 128 -1.42 13.57 -10.35
N GLN A 129 -1.06 14.33 -9.30
CA GLN A 129 0.23 15.03 -9.22
C GLN A 129 1.43 14.09 -9.24
N ALA A 130 1.28 12.87 -8.71
CA ALA A 130 2.31 11.85 -8.73
C ALA A 130 2.48 11.14 -10.09
N GLY A 131 1.67 11.50 -11.10
CA GLY A 131 1.73 10.85 -12.42
C GLY A 131 1.07 9.48 -12.47
N MET A 132 0.15 9.17 -11.54
CA MET A 132 -0.53 7.86 -11.46
C MET A 132 -1.16 7.47 -12.81
N ILE A 133 -1.83 8.38 -13.51
CA ILE A 133 -2.51 8.06 -14.78
C ILE A 133 -1.50 7.50 -15.80
N THR A 134 -0.34 8.14 -15.94
CA THR A 134 0.70 7.67 -16.84
C THR A 134 1.21 6.30 -16.42
N ALA A 135 1.50 6.10 -15.12
CA ALA A 135 2.02 4.83 -14.62
C ALA A 135 1.02 3.67 -14.79
N VAL A 136 -0.25 3.89 -14.47
CA VAL A 136 -1.33 2.89 -14.54
C VAL A 136 -1.68 2.55 -15.99
N LEU A 137 -1.64 3.52 -16.91
CA LEU A 137 -2.03 3.30 -18.29
C LEU A 137 -0.87 2.90 -19.21
N ALA A 138 0.38 2.93 -18.75
CA ALA A 138 1.58 2.69 -19.56
C ALA A 138 1.55 1.33 -20.31
N TYR A 139 0.97 0.30 -19.69
CA TYR A 139 0.93 -1.08 -20.21
C TYR A 139 -0.46 -1.71 -20.11
N ILE A 140 -1.52 -0.88 -20.13
CA ILE A 140 -2.91 -1.29 -19.91
C ILE A 140 -3.39 -2.36 -20.90
N ASP A 141 -2.84 -2.36 -22.11
CA ASP A 141 -3.12 -3.31 -23.18
C ASP A 141 -2.57 -4.72 -22.91
N PHE A 142 -1.52 -4.83 -22.09
CA PHE A 142 -0.94 -6.11 -21.65
C PHE A 142 -1.58 -6.67 -20.38
N PHE A 143 -2.39 -5.86 -19.69
CA PHE A 143 -3.01 -6.25 -18.44
C PHE A 143 -4.17 -7.22 -18.65
N SER A 144 -4.37 -8.12 -17.68
CA SER A 144 -5.57 -8.96 -17.68
C SER A 144 -6.82 -8.10 -17.51
N ALA A 145 -7.98 -8.60 -17.93
CA ALA A 145 -9.24 -7.86 -17.82
C ALA A 145 -9.61 -7.49 -16.36
N SER A 146 -9.14 -8.25 -15.36
CA SER A 146 -9.33 -7.88 -13.95
C SER A 146 -8.48 -6.69 -13.54
N ILE A 147 -7.22 -6.67 -13.95
CA ILE A 147 -6.25 -5.59 -13.69
C ILE A 147 -6.72 -4.30 -14.38
N GLN A 148 -7.10 -4.38 -15.67
CA GLN A 148 -7.67 -3.24 -16.41
C GLN A 148 -8.87 -2.57 -15.71
N ARG A 149 -9.76 -3.35 -15.08
CA ARG A 149 -10.92 -2.78 -14.36
C ARG A 149 -10.49 -1.99 -13.13
N VAL A 150 -9.52 -2.48 -12.37
CA VAL A 150 -8.99 -1.80 -11.17
C VAL A 150 -8.24 -0.54 -11.57
N ALA A 151 -7.39 -0.63 -12.60
CA ALA A 151 -6.70 0.51 -13.21
C ALA A 151 -7.66 1.63 -13.61
N VAL A 152 -8.71 1.31 -14.37
CA VAL A 152 -9.71 2.29 -14.83
C VAL A 152 -10.50 2.86 -13.66
N SER A 153 -10.83 2.05 -12.63
CA SER A 153 -11.47 2.51 -11.39
C SER A 153 -10.60 3.56 -10.68
N ALA A 154 -9.30 3.30 -10.51
CA ALA A 154 -8.35 4.21 -9.89
C ALA A 154 -8.23 5.54 -10.67
N VAL A 155 -8.12 5.47 -12.00
CA VAL A 155 -8.07 6.65 -12.87
C VAL A 155 -9.38 7.44 -12.78
N ALA A 156 -10.54 6.78 -12.85
CA ALA A 156 -11.83 7.44 -12.73
C ALA A 156 -11.99 8.16 -11.38
N ASN A 157 -11.52 7.56 -10.28
CA ASN A 157 -11.53 8.19 -8.97
C ASN A 157 -10.64 9.44 -8.92
N ALA A 158 -9.44 9.37 -9.51
CA ALA A 158 -8.54 10.51 -9.61
C ALA A 158 -9.16 11.67 -10.43
N CYS A 159 -9.83 11.35 -11.54
CA CYS A 159 -10.47 12.32 -12.42
C CYS A 159 -11.68 13.05 -11.81
N LYS A 160 -12.34 12.50 -10.77
CA LYS A 160 -13.48 13.16 -10.09
C LYS A 160 -13.13 14.51 -9.44
N LYS A 161 -11.85 14.85 -9.29
CA LYS A 161 -11.37 16.10 -8.70
C LYS A 161 -10.61 16.99 -9.69
N VAL A 162 -10.64 16.66 -10.98
CA VAL A 162 -10.16 17.55 -12.05
C VAL A 162 -11.25 18.62 -12.29
N PRO A 163 -10.89 19.91 -12.39
CA PRO A 163 -11.84 20.99 -12.71
C PRO A 163 -12.56 20.80 -14.05
#